data_AF-A0A952A980-F1
#
_entry.id   AF-A0A952A980-F1
#
_cell.length_a   1.000
_cell.length_b   1.000
_cell.length_c   1.000
_cell.angle_alpha   90.00
_cell.angle_beta   90.00
_cell.angle_gamma   90.00
#
_symmetry.space_group_name_H-M   'P 1'
#
loop_
_entity.id
_entity.type
_entity.pdbx_description
1 polymer ?
#
loop_
_entity_poly.entity_id
_entity_poly.type
_entity_poly.pdbx_seq_one_letter_code
_entity_poly.pdbx_strand_id
1 'polypeptide(L)'
;MADTRIGIVRRIIWPAKASLFALIGGAVGLFGDLVNFFAEFLSANVLVIIFAVITAVAALLCFQRAFMVNAADDKAVDEVVQCAACDGFRFGLFATAAFILLMLVGQGQSATEAVGRQLGLIKEDTAVIRDQVGDLHAMAQPQMIIKRPKSAADHFNNAWIYQNMQRNPAKAFAEMQTLYVGYAPKKLDAAQLYFDAGNAVSGRTQLVEGMQALARKTGDATLLVIAARAAPSEEAGNAMAAEAQKMDPALPFAWWDIMRPKSMRVTDMTQRGAAAQLARLTADREIIEKFRALYNAQPAQHWYFLPQYAGDMESIARQQSEGLANNIATYDDIASGRLAQRVREEYQRKNR
;
A
#
# COMPACT_ATOMS: atom_id res chain seq x y z
N MET A 1 25.38 -38.33 -19.42
CA MET A 1 24.56 -37.45 -20.30
C MET A 1 23.35 -36.82 -19.62
N ALA A 2 22.89 -37.28 -18.43
CA ALA A 2 21.75 -36.68 -17.72
C ALA A 2 22.10 -35.45 -16.86
N ASP A 3 23.34 -35.34 -16.34
CA ASP A 3 23.72 -34.27 -15.39
C ASP A 3 23.85 -32.87 -16.00
N THR A 4 24.28 -32.76 -17.26
CA THR A 4 24.54 -31.45 -17.88
C THR A 4 23.25 -30.67 -18.19
N ARG A 5 22.14 -31.38 -18.45
CA ARG A 5 20.84 -30.76 -18.74
C ARG A 5 20.15 -30.22 -17.48
N ILE A 6 20.34 -30.88 -16.34
CA ILE A 6 19.85 -30.42 -15.03
C ILE A 6 20.53 -29.10 -14.63
N GLY A 7 21.83 -28.95 -14.94
CA GLY A 7 22.57 -27.71 -14.75
C GLY A 7 21.99 -26.53 -15.53
N ILE A 8 21.60 -26.74 -16.80
CA ILE A 8 20.96 -25.71 -17.64
C ILE A 8 19.60 -25.31 -17.06
N VAL A 9 18.75 -26.27 -16.69
CA VAL A 9 17.43 -25.99 -16.09
C VAL A 9 17.58 -25.17 -14.81
N ARG A 10 18.57 -25.50 -13.97
CA ARG A 10 18.84 -24.75 -12.73
C ARG A 10 19.26 -23.31 -13.00
N ARG A 11 20.09 -23.05 -14.02
CA ARG A 11 20.48 -21.68 -14.41
C ARG A 11 19.33 -20.90 -15.05
N ILE A 12 18.43 -21.58 -15.75
CA ILE A 12 17.18 -20.99 -16.24
C ILE A 12 16.30 -20.57 -15.08
N ILE A 13 16.14 -21.38 -14.04
CA ILE A 13 15.28 -21.00 -12.90
C ILE A 13 15.99 -19.98 -12.00
N TRP A 14 17.32 -20.08 -11.86
CA TRP A 14 18.13 -19.33 -10.89
C TRP A 14 19.42 -18.76 -11.52
N PRO A 15 19.36 -17.61 -12.21
CA PRO A 15 20.53 -16.98 -12.81
C PRO A 15 21.45 -16.36 -11.75
N ALA A 16 22.76 -16.50 -11.89
CA ALA A 16 23.75 -16.08 -10.89
C ALA A 16 23.82 -14.56 -10.63
N LYS A 17 23.19 -13.73 -11.48
CA LYS A 17 23.27 -12.26 -11.44
C LYS A 17 21.95 -11.54 -11.13
N ALA A 18 20.84 -12.25 -10.93
CA ALA A 18 19.56 -11.60 -10.63
C ALA A 18 19.26 -11.61 -9.12
N SER A 19 18.91 -10.46 -8.55
CA SER A 19 18.41 -10.42 -7.17
C SER A 19 16.97 -10.94 -7.15
N LEU A 20 16.72 -11.98 -6.35
CA LEU A 20 15.39 -12.57 -6.18
C LEU A 20 14.33 -11.56 -5.79
N PHE A 21 14.72 -10.55 -5.01
CA PHE A 21 13.85 -9.48 -4.55
C PHE A 21 13.39 -8.55 -5.68
N ALA A 22 14.24 -8.28 -6.69
CA ALA A 22 13.83 -7.46 -7.84
C ALA A 22 12.87 -8.23 -8.77
N LEU A 23 13.08 -9.53 -8.92
CA LEU A 23 12.28 -10.39 -9.81
C LEU A 23 10.91 -10.70 -9.20
N ILE A 24 10.87 -10.98 -7.90
CA ILE A 24 9.61 -11.17 -7.14
C ILE A 24 8.90 -9.81 -6.93
N GLY A 25 9.63 -8.73 -6.61
CA GLY A 25 9.04 -7.41 -6.42
C GLY A 25 8.46 -6.81 -7.71
N GLY A 26 9.17 -6.96 -8.83
CA GLY A 26 8.68 -6.56 -10.16
C GLY A 26 7.49 -7.40 -10.63
N ALA A 27 7.47 -8.69 -10.29
CA ALA A 27 6.29 -9.53 -10.48
C ALA A 27 5.12 -9.02 -9.64
N VAL A 28 5.25 -8.95 -8.32
CA VAL A 28 4.15 -8.54 -7.43
C VAL A 28 3.58 -7.16 -7.80
N GLY A 29 4.42 -6.20 -8.20
CA GLY A 29 3.98 -4.89 -8.66
C GLY A 29 3.17 -4.94 -9.96
N LEU A 30 3.68 -5.63 -10.98
CA LEU A 30 2.99 -5.76 -12.27
C LEU A 30 1.75 -6.67 -12.17
N PHE A 31 1.75 -7.63 -11.23
CA PHE A 31 0.61 -8.48 -10.88
C PHE A 31 -0.48 -7.70 -10.15
N GLY A 32 -0.14 -6.76 -9.26
CA GLY A 32 -1.12 -5.88 -8.64
C GLY A 32 -1.92 -5.09 -9.69
N ASP A 33 -1.22 -4.60 -10.71
CA ASP A 33 -1.83 -3.86 -11.82
C ASP A 33 -2.61 -4.75 -12.79
N LEU A 34 -2.10 -5.95 -13.14
CA LEU A 34 -2.82 -6.89 -14.01
C LEU A 34 -4.02 -7.54 -13.34
N VAL A 35 -3.93 -7.93 -12.07
CA VAL A 35 -5.04 -8.56 -11.34
C VAL A 35 -6.17 -7.55 -11.14
N ASN A 36 -5.87 -6.30 -10.82
CA ASN A 36 -6.90 -5.25 -10.77
C ASN A 36 -7.54 -4.99 -12.15
N PHE A 37 -6.79 -5.09 -13.24
CA PHE A 37 -7.32 -4.89 -14.60
C PHE A 37 -8.20 -6.06 -15.09
N PHE A 38 -7.83 -7.31 -14.81
CA PHE A 38 -8.52 -8.50 -15.32
C PHE A 38 -9.56 -9.10 -14.35
N ALA A 39 -9.48 -8.82 -13.04
CA ALA A 39 -10.49 -9.25 -12.07
C ALA A 39 -11.87 -8.62 -12.33
N GLU A 40 -11.94 -7.51 -13.07
CA GLU A 40 -13.21 -6.93 -13.54
C GLU A 40 -13.88 -7.73 -14.68
N PHE A 41 -13.14 -8.58 -15.41
CA PHE A 41 -13.65 -9.23 -16.63
C PHE A 41 -13.60 -10.77 -16.61
N LEU A 42 -12.77 -11.39 -15.77
CA LEU A 42 -12.53 -12.85 -15.77
C LEU A 42 -12.56 -13.42 -14.35
N SER A 43 -13.19 -14.58 -14.20
CA SER A 43 -13.14 -15.32 -12.92
C SER A 43 -11.72 -15.77 -12.59
N ALA A 44 -11.39 -15.87 -11.30
CA ALA A 44 -10.05 -16.26 -10.82
C ALA A 44 -9.52 -17.56 -11.46
N ASN A 45 -10.39 -18.54 -11.70
CA ASN A 45 -10.03 -19.81 -12.35
C ASN A 45 -9.61 -19.62 -13.81
N VAL A 46 -10.24 -18.70 -14.55
CA VAL A 46 -9.88 -18.40 -15.95
C VAL A 46 -8.55 -17.62 -15.99
N LEU A 47 -8.31 -16.76 -15.01
CA LEU A 47 -7.06 -16.02 -14.87
C LEU A 47 -5.86 -16.95 -14.68
N VAL A 48 -6.01 -17.95 -13.80
CA VAL A 48 -4.99 -19.00 -13.57
C VAL A 48 -4.69 -19.77 -14.84
N ILE A 49 -5.71 -20.15 -15.60
CA ILE A 49 -5.55 -20.89 -16.86
C ILE A 49 -4.79 -20.04 -17.87
N ILE A 50 -5.12 -18.76 -18.03
CA ILE A 50 -4.41 -17.84 -18.94
C ILE A 50 -2.94 -17.70 -18.54
N PHE A 51 -2.65 -17.50 -17.25
CA PHE A 51 -1.27 -17.40 -16.77
C PHE A 51 -0.51 -18.71 -16.93
N ALA A 52 -1.15 -19.86 -16.68
CA ALA A 52 -0.55 -21.17 -16.90
C ALA A 52 -0.23 -21.39 -18.39
N VAL A 53 -1.10 -20.98 -19.30
CA VAL A 53 -0.88 -21.07 -20.75
C VAL A 53 0.27 -20.16 -21.19
N ILE A 54 0.29 -18.90 -20.75
CA ILE A 54 1.39 -17.96 -21.08
C ILE A 54 2.73 -18.48 -20.54
N THR A 55 2.74 -19.00 -19.31
CA THR A 55 3.92 -19.58 -18.68
C THR A 55 4.38 -20.82 -19.44
N ALA A 56 3.48 -21.70 -19.87
CA ALA A 56 3.81 -22.89 -20.65
C ALA A 56 4.37 -22.56 -22.04
N VAL A 57 3.81 -21.55 -22.73
CA VAL A 57 4.32 -21.08 -24.02
C VAL A 57 5.71 -20.46 -23.87
N ALA A 58 5.92 -19.63 -22.85
CA ALA A 58 7.22 -19.05 -22.55
C ALA A 58 8.25 -20.12 -22.16
N ALA A 59 7.84 -21.14 -21.40
CA ALA A 59 8.67 -22.31 -21.07
C ALA A 59 9.13 -23.02 -22.33
N LEU A 60 8.21 -23.30 -23.25
CA LEU A 60 8.50 -24.04 -24.47
C LEU A 60 9.51 -23.30 -25.36
N LEU A 61 9.35 -21.98 -25.52
CA LEU A 61 10.29 -21.15 -26.27
C LEU A 61 11.66 -21.00 -25.59
N CYS A 62 11.68 -20.89 -24.25
CA CYS A 62 12.93 -20.82 -23.48
C CYS A 62 13.71 -22.15 -23.54
N PHE A 63 13.05 -23.28 -23.29
CA PHE A 63 13.69 -24.59 -23.28
C PHE A 63 14.15 -25.03 -24.68
N GLN A 64 13.39 -24.72 -25.74
CA GLN A 64 13.86 -24.98 -27.12
C GLN A 64 15.17 -24.26 -27.42
N ARG A 65 15.31 -22.99 -27.01
CA ARG A 65 16.55 -22.23 -27.22
C ARG A 65 17.68 -22.72 -26.33
N ALA A 66 17.42 -22.99 -25.06
CA ALA A 66 18.44 -23.40 -24.11
C ALA A 66 18.99 -24.82 -24.36
N PHE A 67 18.18 -25.74 -24.88
CA PHE A 67 18.63 -27.11 -25.21
C PHE A 67 19.32 -27.24 -26.58
N MET A 68 19.34 -26.16 -27.39
CA MET A 68 20.11 -26.09 -28.64
C MET A 68 21.59 -25.71 -28.41
N VAL A 69 21.96 -25.34 -27.18
CA VAL A 69 23.32 -24.91 -26.80
C VAL A 69 24.11 -26.09 -26.22
N ASN A 70 25.41 -26.13 -26.50
CA ASN A 70 26.29 -27.14 -25.91
C ASN A 70 26.45 -26.90 -24.41
N ALA A 71 25.96 -27.83 -23.59
CA ALA A 71 25.92 -27.74 -22.14
C ALA A 71 27.31 -27.73 -21.45
N ALA A 72 28.39 -27.94 -22.22
CA ALA A 72 29.76 -27.86 -21.73
C ALA A 72 30.37 -26.44 -21.79
N ASP A 73 29.70 -25.48 -22.44
CA ASP A 73 30.16 -24.09 -22.53
C ASP A 73 29.30 -23.18 -21.63
N ASP A 74 29.84 -22.87 -20.45
CA ASP A 74 29.16 -22.07 -19.43
C ASP A 74 28.80 -20.65 -19.89
N LYS A 75 29.59 -20.04 -20.78
CA LYS A 75 29.33 -18.66 -21.26
C LYS A 75 28.19 -18.64 -22.28
N ALA A 76 28.17 -19.62 -23.18
CA ALA A 76 27.10 -19.75 -24.17
C ALA A 76 25.75 -20.06 -23.50
N VAL A 77 25.75 -20.84 -22.42
CA VAL A 77 24.55 -21.11 -21.62
C VAL A 77 24.04 -19.84 -20.94
N ASP A 78 24.91 -19.03 -20.33
CA ASP A 78 24.50 -17.81 -19.62
C ASP A 78 23.92 -16.74 -20.56
N GLU A 79 24.43 -16.62 -21.79
CA GLU A 79 23.91 -15.66 -22.79
C GLU A 79 22.52 -16.05 -23.30
N VAL A 80 22.29 -17.34 -23.59
CA VAL A 80 20.99 -17.81 -24.12
C VAL A 80 19.89 -17.79 -23.07
N VAL A 81 20.27 -17.97 -21.80
CA VAL A 81 19.36 -18.01 -20.64
C VAL A 81 18.93 -16.61 -20.16
N GLN A 82 19.51 -15.54 -20.70
CA GLN A 82 19.14 -14.13 -20.45
C GLN A 82 18.26 -13.53 -21.58
N CYS A 83 17.49 -14.35 -22.27
CA CYS A 83 16.56 -13.86 -23.29
C CYS A 83 15.16 -13.57 -22.71
N ALA A 84 14.42 -12.67 -23.37
CA ALA A 84 13.08 -12.26 -22.96
C ALA A 84 12.08 -13.43 -22.77
N ALA A 85 12.23 -14.51 -23.53
CA ALA A 85 11.41 -15.72 -23.37
C ALA A 85 11.71 -16.47 -22.05
N CYS A 86 12.98 -16.54 -21.65
CA CYS A 86 13.36 -17.15 -20.37
C CYS A 86 13.03 -16.26 -19.18
N ASP A 87 13.11 -14.94 -19.32
CA ASP A 87 12.64 -14.01 -18.28
C ASP A 87 11.11 -14.05 -18.13
N GLY A 88 10.37 -14.12 -19.24
CA GLY A 88 8.92 -14.32 -19.22
C GLY A 88 8.50 -15.65 -18.59
N PHE A 89 9.26 -16.73 -18.83
CA PHE A 89 9.03 -18.03 -18.19
C PHE A 89 9.29 -17.97 -16.67
N ARG A 90 10.42 -17.40 -16.23
CA ARG A 90 10.73 -17.22 -14.80
C ARG A 90 9.62 -16.44 -14.10
N PHE A 91 9.24 -15.31 -14.69
CA PHE A 91 8.20 -14.44 -14.17
C PHE A 91 6.88 -15.20 -14.01
N GLY A 92 6.42 -15.90 -15.08
CA GLY A 92 5.19 -16.69 -15.05
C GLY A 92 5.24 -17.85 -14.05
N LEU A 93 6.39 -18.51 -13.89
CA LEU A 93 6.59 -19.58 -12.93
C LEU A 93 6.45 -19.09 -11.47
N PHE A 94 7.15 -18.01 -11.12
CA PHE A 94 7.08 -17.44 -9.77
C PHE A 94 5.70 -16.85 -9.47
N ALA A 95 5.07 -16.24 -10.46
CA ALA A 95 3.72 -15.74 -10.36
C ALA A 95 2.70 -16.84 -10.07
N THR A 96 2.76 -17.94 -10.84
CA THR A 96 1.85 -19.07 -10.68
C THR A 96 2.08 -19.75 -9.33
N ALA A 97 3.34 -19.89 -8.90
CA ALA A 97 3.67 -20.41 -7.58
C ALA A 97 3.14 -19.50 -6.45
N ALA A 98 3.29 -18.18 -6.57
CA ALA A 98 2.73 -17.22 -5.62
C ALA A 98 1.20 -17.29 -5.58
N PHE A 99 0.54 -17.43 -6.73
CA PHE A 99 -0.91 -17.53 -6.82
C PHE A 99 -1.44 -18.84 -6.21
N ILE A 100 -0.76 -19.97 -6.44
CA ILE A 100 -1.10 -21.25 -5.81
C ILE A 100 -0.88 -21.16 -4.29
N LEU A 101 0.19 -20.52 -3.83
CA LEU A 101 0.41 -20.27 -2.40
C LEU A 101 -0.70 -19.40 -1.80
N LEU A 102 -1.12 -18.34 -2.49
CA LEU A 102 -2.24 -17.50 -2.07
C LEU A 102 -3.58 -18.25 -2.08
N MET A 103 -3.81 -19.14 -3.06
CA MET A 103 -4.99 -20.00 -3.10
C MET A 103 -4.99 -21.07 -2.01
N LEU A 104 -3.83 -21.64 -1.67
CA LEU A 104 -3.67 -22.59 -0.56
C LEU A 104 -3.88 -21.92 0.80
N VAL A 105 -3.53 -20.64 0.92
CA VAL A 105 -3.82 -19.81 2.11
C VAL A 105 -5.29 -19.33 2.12
N GLY A 106 -5.97 -19.30 0.98
CA GLY A 106 -7.27 -18.65 0.78
C GLY A 106 -8.52 -19.52 0.90
N GLN A 107 -8.43 -20.83 1.16
CA GLN A 107 -9.62 -21.66 1.40
C GLN A 107 -9.94 -21.79 2.89
N GLY A 108 -10.55 -20.74 3.45
CA GLY A 108 -11.48 -20.90 4.58
C GLY A 108 -11.21 -20.14 5.88
N GLN A 109 -10.09 -19.42 6.03
CA GLN A 109 -9.84 -18.57 7.21
C GLN A 109 -9.05 -17.32 6.80
N SER A 110 -9.39 -16.16 7.37
CA SER A 110 -8.70 -14.92 7.04
C SER A 110 -7.21 -15.02 7.42
N ALA A 111 -6.31 -14.62 6.52
CA ALA A 111 -4.85 -14.70 6.73
C ALA A 111 -4.39 -14.01 8.03
N THR A 112 -5.18 -13.08 8.55
CA THR A 112 -4.95 -12.37 9.82
C THR A 112 -5.23 -13.26 11.05
N GLU A 113 -6.20 -14.17 11.00
CA GLU A 113 -6.55 -15.08 12.11
C GLU A 113 -5.53 -16.21 12.30
N ALA A 114 -4.98 -16.74 11.20
CA ALA A 114 -3.96 -17.79 11.26
C ALA A 114 -2.61 -17.24 11.77
N VAL A 115 -2.23 -16.05 11.31
CA VAL A 115 -1.01 -15.34 11.77
C VAL A 115 -1.17 -14.90 13.23
N GLY A 116 -2.36 -14.44 13.65
CA GLY A 116 -2.64 -14.10 15.05
C GLY A 116 -2.60 -15.29 16.02
N ARG A 117 -3.01 -16.49 15.57
CA ARG A 117 -2.89 -17.74 16.35
C ARG A 117 -1.47 -18.28 16.43
N GLN A 118 -0.70 -18.23 15.34
CA GLN A 118 0.69 -18.69 15.34
C GLN A 118 1.64 -17.77 16.10
N LEU A 119 1.32 -16.47 16.22
CA LEU A 119 2.10 -15.50 16.98
C LEU A 119 1.70 -15.42 18.47
N GLY A 120 0.74 -16.21 18.94
CA GLY A 120 0.38 -16.30 20.37
C GLY A 120 -0.25 -15.02 20.96
N LEU A 121 -0.76 -14.12 20.11
CA LEU A 121 -1.28 -12.80 20.51
C LEU A 121 -2.77 -12.80 20.91
N ILE A 122 -3.47 -13.93 20.79
CA ILE A 122 -4.88 -14.06 21.20
C ILE A 122 -4.97 -15.08 22.34
N LYS A 123 -4.96 -14.57 23.57
CA LYS A 123 -5.39 -15.28 24.77
C LYS A 123 -6.60 -14.55 25.35
N GLU A 124 -7.80 -14.97 24.95
CA GLU A 124 -8.97 -15.23 25.82
C GLU A 124 -10.31 -15.24 25.05
N ASP A 125 -11.14 -16.18 25.52
CA ASP A 125 -12.50 -16.64 25.21
C ASP A 125 -13.32 -16.18 23.98
N THR A 126 -13.60 -17.18 23.13
CA THR A 126 -14.52 -17.19 21.99
C THR A 126 -16.01 -17.33 22.37
N ALA A 127 -16.40 -17.09 23.61
CA ALA A 127 -17.80 -17.17 24.04
C ALA A 127 -18.58 -15.87 23.78
N VAL A 128 -17.94 -14.70 23.86
CA VAL A 128 -18.57 -13.38 23.63
C VAL A 128 -18.75 -13.07 22.14
N ILE A 129 -17.96 -13.72 21.27
CA ILE A 129 -18.01 -13.51 19.82
C ILE A 129 -19.23 -14.22 19.20
N ARG A 130 -19.78 -15.26 19.85
CA ARG A 130 -20.84 -16.08 19.25
C ARG A 130 -22.17 -15.35 19.09
N ASP A 131 -22.46 -14.36 19.94
CA ASP A 131 -23.62 -13.46 19.81
C ASP A 131 -23.38 -12.33 18.77
N GLN A 132 -22.14 -12.08 18.37
CA GLN A 132 -21.78 -11.13 17.31
C GLN A 132 -21.60 -11.80 15.93
N VAL A 133 -21.70 -13.13 15.82
CA VAL A 133 -21.74 -13.82 14.51
C VAL A 133 -23.08 -13.57 13.78
N GLY A 134 -24.11 -13.09 14.48
CA GLY A 134 -25.31 -12.53 13.85
C GLY A 134 -24.99 -11.37 12.88
N ASP A 135 -23.95 -10.58 13.17
CA ASP A 135 -23.54 -9.42 12.36
C ASP A 135 -22.60 -9.80 11.19
N LEU A 136 -21.93 -10.96 11.23
CA LEU A 136 -21.15 -11.45 10.08
C LEU A 136 -22.04 -11.85 8.91
N HIS A 137 -23.30 -12.22 9.15
CA HIS A 137 -24.30 -12.41 8.10
C HIS A 137 -24.73 -11.06 7.47
N ALA A 138 -24.58 -9.94 8.20
CA ALA A 138 -24.81 -8.59 7.67
C ALA A 138 -23.61 -8.09 6.84
N MET A 139 -22.37 -8.51 7.15
CA MET A 139 -21.17 -8.19 6.37
C MET A 139 -21.11 -8.90 5.00
N ALA A 140 -21.99 -9.88 4.77
CA ALA A 140 -22.14 -10.60 3.51
C ALA A 140 -23.40 -10.19 2.72
N GLN A 141 -24.14 -9.14 3.12
CA GLN A 141 -25.26 -8.66 2.31
C GLN A 141 -24.74 -7.97 1.03
N PRO A 142 -25.18 -8.44 -0.16
CA PRO A 142 -24.72 -7.91 -1.43
C PRO A 142 -25.33 -6.52 -1.70
N GLN A 143 -24.46 -5.55 -2.01
CA GLN A 143 -24.49 -4.73 -3.22
C GLN A 143 -25.85 -4.23 -3.76
N MET A 144 -26.78 -3.80 -2.89
CA MET A 144 -28.06 -3.24 -3.34
C MET A 144 -28.25 -1.80 -2.87
N ILE A 145 -28.78 -0.99 -3.79
CA ILE A 145 -29.21 0.38 -3.49
C ILE A 145 -30.37 0.33 -2.49
N ILE A 146 -30.17 0.97 -1.35
CA ILE A 146 -31.16 1.13 -0.30
C ILE A 146 -32.11 2.25 -0.75
N LYS A 147 -33.36 1.90 -1.05
CA LYS A 147 -34.36 2.84 -1.59
C LYS A 147 -34.72 3.99 -0.63
N ARG A 148 -34.53 3.80 0.67
CA ARG A 148 -34.85 4.79 1.73
C ARG A 148 -33.71 4.79 2.77
N PRO A 149 -32.56 5.41 2.45
CA PRO A 149 -31.44 5.50 3.39
C PRO A 149 -31.86 6.33 4.62
N LYS A 150 -31.53 5.83 5.82
CA LYS A 150 -31.86 6.46 7.11
C LYS A 150 -30.66 6.66 8.02
N SER A 151 -29.49 6.18 7.62
CA SER A 151 -28.26 6.26 8.39
C SER A 151 -27.12 6.77 7.53
N ALA A 152 -26.04 7.26 8.16
CA ALA A 152 -24.82 7.61 7.45
C ALA A 152 -24.24 6.43 6.66
N ALA A 153 -24.32 5.21 7.22
CA ALA A 153 -23.87 3.99 6.57
C ALA A 153 -24.72 3.65 5.34
N ASP A 154 -26.03 3.89 5.37
CA ASP A 154 -26.91 3.63 4.22
C ASP A 154 -26.58 4.57 3.06
N HIS A 155 -26.43 5.86 3.35
CA HIS A 155 -26.04 6.85 2.34
C HIS A 155 -24.65 6.55 1.77
N PHE A 156 -23.70 6.17 2.63
CA PHE A 156 -22.37 5.76 2.20
C PHE A 156 -22.41 4.51 1.31
N ASN A 157 -23.19 3.49 1.67
CA ASN A 157 -23.39 2.29 0.85
C ASN A 157 -23.95 2.64 -0.54
N ASN A 158 -25.01 3.44 -0.61
CA ASN A 158 -25.57 3.89 -1.88
C ASN A 158 -24.54 4.65 -2.71
N ALA A 159 -23.82 5.60 -2.10
CA ALA A 159 -22.79 6.37 -2.77
C ALA A 159 -21.67 5.47 -3.31
N TRP A 160 -21.22 4.49 -2.53
CA TRP A 160 -20.16 3.57 -2.92
C TRP A 160 -20.59 2.69 -4.10
N ILE A 161 -21.83 2.19 -4.10
CA ILE A 161 -22.39 1.43 -5.23
C ILE A 161 -22.52 2.32 -6.46
N TYR A 162 -23.02 3.55 -6.31
CA TYR A 162 -23.15 4.47 -7.43
C TYR A 162 -21.79 4.79 -8.06
N GLN A 163 -20.77 5.04 -7.25
CA GLN A 163 -19.42 5.36 -7.72
C GLN A 163 -18.75 4.15 -8.39
N ASN A 164 -18.67 3.01 -7.67
CA ASN A 164 -17.81 1.90 -8.07
C ASN A 164 -18.50 0.89 -8.98
N MET A 165 -19.80 0.63 -8.78
CA MET A 165 -20.52 -0.38 -9.56
C MET A 165 -21.27 0.22 -10.74
N GLN A 166 -21.93 1.37 -10.54
CA GLN A 166 -22.74 1.99 -11.59
C GLN A 166 -21.98 3.08 -12.37
N ARG A 167 -20.76 3.43 -11.95
CA ARG A 167 -19.93 4.50 -12.54
C ARG A 167 -20.72 5.82 -12.71
N ASN A 168 -21.55 6.14 -11.73
CA ASN A 168 -22.43 7.30 -11.71
C ASN A 168 -22.02 8.27 -10.57
N PRO A 169 -20.98 9.10 -10.81
CA PRO A 169 -20.46 10.01 -9.80
C PRO A 169 -21.48 11.09 -9.39
N ALA A 170 -22.41 11.47 -10.26
CA ALA A 170 -23.44 12.46 -9.93
C ALA A 170 -24.40 11.95 -8.83
N LYS A 171 -24.88 10.70 -8.96
CA LYS A 171 -25.70 10.08 -7.91
C LYS A 171 -24.91 9.79 -6.64
N ALA A 172 -23.67 9.34 -6.78
CA ALA A 172 -22.79 9.13 -5.64
C ALA A 172 -22.59 10.43 -4.85
N PHE A 173 -22.30 11.53 -5.56
CA PHE A 173 -22.08 12.82 -4.93
C PHE A 173 -23.34 13.36 -4.24
N ALA A 174 -24.52 13.18 -4.82
CA ALA A 174 -25.78 13.57 -4.20
C ALA A 174 -26.05 12.81 -2.88
N GLU A 175 -25.76 11.51 -2.84
CA GLU A 175 -25.86 10.70 -1.61
C GLU A 175 -24.85 11.18 -0.57
N MET A 176 -23.61 11.47 -0.98
CA MET A 176 -22.58 11.99 -0.08
C MET A 176 -22.92 13.39 0.46
N GLN A 177 -23.48 14.28 -0.37
CA GLN A 177 -23.99 15.58 0.09
C GLN A 177 -25.08 15.41 1.15
N THR A 178 -26.03 14.49 0.92
CA THR A 178 -27.09 14.18 1.88
C THR A 178 -26.52 13.63 3.19
N LEU A 179 -25.53 12.75 3.10
CA LEU A 179 -24.80 12.21 4.25
C LEU A 179 -24.19 13.34 5.09
N TYR A 180 -23.43 14.26 4.48
CA TYR A 180 -22.76 15.33 5.22
C TYR A 180 -23.71 16.43 5.73
N VAL A 181 -24.90 16.58 5.13
CA VAL A 181 -25.94 17.46 5.68
C VAL A 181 -26.50 16.93 6.99
N GLY A 182 -26.63 15.61 7.12
CA GLY A 182 -27.31 14.99 8.27
C GLY A 182 -26.41 14.46 9.39
N TYR A 183 -25.19 13.99 9.07
CA TYR A 183 -24.47 13.08 9.97
C TYR A 183 -23.03 13.47 10.33
N ALA A 184 -22.27 14.11 9.44
CA ALA A 184 -20.84 14.41 9.64
C ALA A 184 -20.05 13.19 10.17
N PRO A 185 -19.84 12.16 9.34
CA PRO A 185 -19.53 10.80 9.77
C PRO A 185 -18.15 10.64 10.43
N LYS A 186 -17.22 11.59 10.21
CA LYS A 186 -15.82 11.52 10.67
C LYS A 186 -15.11 10.25 10.20
N LYS A 187 -15.44 9.81 8.98
CA LYS A 187 -14.83 8.64 8.33
C LYS A 187 -13.98 9.06 7.15
N LEU A 188 -12.74 8.56 7.09
CA LEU A 188 -11.79 8.93 6.06
C LEU A 188 -12.22 8.46 4.66
N ASP A 189 -12.80 7.27 4.56
CA ASP A 189 -13.35 6.73 3.30
C ASP A 189 -14.58 7.50 2.83
N ALA A 190 -15.42 8.01 3.75
CA ALA A 190 -16.51 8.90 3.39
C ALA A 190 -15.99 10.24 2.83
N ALA A 191 -14.96 10.83 3.43
CA ALA A 191 -14.34 12.04 2.88
C ALA A 191 -13.68 11.79 1.52
N GLN A 192 -13.03 10.64 1.34
CA GLN A 192 -12.42 10.25 0.07
C GLN A 192 -13.49 10.05 -1.02
N LEU A 193 -14.58 9.34 -0.70
CA LEU A 193 -15.69 9.13 -1.64
C LEU A 193 -16.41 10.43 -2.01
N TYR A 194 -16.55 11.36 -1.07
CA TYR A 194 -17.06 12.71 -1.36
C TYR A 194 -16.17 13.43 -2.38
N PHE A 195 -14.85 13.35 -2.21
CA PHE A 195 -13.90 13.95 -3.14
C PHE A 195 -13.95 13.26 -4.51
N ASP A 196 -13.88 11.93 -4.57
CA ASP A 196 -13.82 11.19 -5.84
C ASP A 196 -15.08 11.38 -6.68
N ALA A 197 -16.26 11.31 -6.05
CA ALA A 197 -17.53 11.55 -6.72
C ALA A 197 -17.71 13.03 -7.10
N GLY A 198 -17.37 13.95 -6.20
CA GLY A 198 -17.50 15.40 -6.43
C GLY A 198 -16.55 15.93 -7.51
N ASN A 199 -15.34 15.37 -7.60
CA ASN A 199 -14.32 15.85 -8.53
C ASN A 199 -14.74 15.60 -9.98
N ALA A 200 -15.45 14.50 -10.23
CA ALA A 200 -16.03 14.19 -11.52
C ALA A 200 -17.23 15.10 -11.89
N VAL A 201 -17.84 15.80 -10.94
CA VAL A 201 -19.04 16.63 -11.15
C VAL A 201 -18.69 18.12 -11.24
N SER A 202 -18.01 18.67 -10.24
CA SER A 202 -17.72 20.12 -10.13
C SER A 202 -16.27 20.48 -10.43
N GLY A 203 -15.38 19.48 -10.57
CA GLY A 203 -13.96 19.69 -10.74
C GLY A 203 -13.22 19.99 -9.41
N ARG A 204 -11.91 19.73 -9.43
CA ARG A 204 -11.04 19.72 -8.24
C ARG A 204 -11.04 21.02 -7.44
N THR A 205 -10.84 22.17 -8.10
CA THR A 205 -10.61 23.44 -7.41
C THR A 205 -11.84 23.85 -6.59
N GLN A 206 -13.02 23.87 -7.21
CA GLN A 206 -14.27 24.20 -6.54
C GLN A 206 -14.60 23.20 -5.43
N LEU A 207 -14.29 21.92 -5.64
CA LEU A 207 -14.54 20.88 -4.65
C LEU A 207 -13.65 21.03 -3.41
N VAL A 208 -12.36 21.33 -3.57
CA VAL A 208 -11.43 21.53 -2.45
C VAL A 208 -11.85 22.72 -1.58
N GLU A 209 -12.32 23.81 -2.19
CA GLU A 209 -12.88 24.95 -1.45
C GLU A 209 -14.18 24.56 -0.71
N GLY A 210 -15.08 23.84 -1.41
CA GLY A 210 -16.32 23.34 -0.83
C GLY A 210 -16.09 22.39 0.35
N MET A 211 -15.10 21.50 0.26
CA MET A 211 -14.74 20.58 1.34
C MET A 211 -14.19 21.31 2.56
N GLN A 212 -13.37 22.35 2.39
CA GLN A 212 -12.90 23.17 3.52
C GLN A 212 -14.07 23.87 4.22
N ALA A 213 -14.98 24.48 3.45
CA ALA A 213 -16.17 25.11 4.01
C ALA A 213 -17.07 24.10 4.74
N LEU A 214 -17.26 22.91 4.14
CA LEU A 214 -18.05 21.84 4.73
C LEU A 214 -17.41 21.29 6.02
N ALA A 215 -16.08 21.14 6.05
CA ALA A 215 -15.34 20.72 7.25
C ALA A 215 -15.56 21.71 8.40
N ARG A 216 -15.41 23.01 8.14
CA ARG A 216 -15.65 24.06 9.15
C ARG A 216 -17.09 24.08 9.64
N LYS A 217 -18.05 23.85 8.74
CA LYS A 217 -19.49 23.80 9.07
C LYS A 217 -19.84 22.59 9.93
N THR A 218 -19.25 21.43 9.64
CA THR A 218 -19.63 20.14 10.25
C THR A 218 -18.72 19.73 11.40
N GLY A 219 -17.53 20.32 11.52
CA GLY A 219 -16.48 19.87 12.43
C GLY A 219 -15.85 18.54 12.03
N ASP A 220 -16.01 18.11 10.77
CA ASP A 220 -15.42 16.87 10.26
C ASP A 220 -14.03 17.14 9.65
N ALA A 221 -12.98 16.91 10.43
CA ALA A 221 -11.59 17.13 10.03
C ALA A 221 -11.12 16.17 8.92
N THR A 222 -11.81 15.04 8.68
CA THR A 222 -11.43 14.11 7.61
C THR A 222 -11.57 14.74 6.22
N LEU A 223 -12.51 15.67 6.06
CA LEU A 223 -12.65 16.47 4.83
C LEU A 223 -11.42 17.32 4.55
N LEU A 224 -10.79 17.90 5.57
CA LEU A 224 -9.55 18.68 5.42
C LEU A 224 -8.35 17.79 5.08
N VAL A 225 -8.27 16.60 5.66
CA VAL A 225 -7.24 15.60 5.33
C VAL A 225 -7.31 15.25 3.84
N ILE A 226 -8.51 14.92 3.33
CA ILE A 226 -8.68 14.57 1.92
C ILE A 226 -8.47 15.78 1.00
N ALA A 227 -9.00 16.95 1.35
CA ALA A 227 -8.76 18.18 0.60
C ALA A 227 -7.26 18.51 0.50
N ALA A 228 -6.48 18.24 1.56
CA ALA A 228 -5.04 18.43 1.57
C ALA A 228 -4.28 17.52 0.58
N ARG A 229 -4.81 16.33 0.27
CA ARG A 229 -4.23 15.42 -0.77
C ARG A 229 -4.38 16.00 -2.17
N ALA A 230 -5.47 16.73 -2.40
CA ALA A 230 -5.83 17.31 -3.69
C ALA A 230 -5.40 18.79 -3.83
N ALA A 231 -4.70 19.33 -2.83
CA ALA A 231 -4.29 20.72 -2.81
C ALA A 231 -3.39 21.08 -4.00
N PRO A 232 -3.47 22.33 -4.50
CA PRO A 232 -2.67 22.77 -5.65
C PRO A 232 -1.18 22.92 -5.34
N SER A 233 -0.79 22.99 -4.06
CA SER A 233 0.60 23.07 -3.62
C SER A 233 0.81 22.37 -2.28
N GLU A 234 2.08 22.10 -1.96
CA GLU A 234 2.48 21.51 -0.68
C GLU A 234 2.11 22.42 0.50
N GLU A 235 2.28 23.74 0.35
CA GLU A 235 1.94 24.75 1.35
C GLU A 235 0.44 24.78 1.65
N ALA A 236 -0.40 24.76 0.61
CA ALA A 236 -1.85 24.72 0.75
C ALA A 236 -2.29 23.43 1.46
N GLY A 237 -1.74 22.29 1.07
CA GLY A 237 -2.01 21.02 1.74
C GLY A 237 -1.56 21.00 3.20
N ASN A 238 -0.40 21.61 3.50
CA ASN A 238 0.11 21.72 4.88
C ASN A 238 -0.78 22.63 5.74
N ALA A 239 -1.30 23.73 5.19
CA ALA A 239 -2.24 24.59 5.88
C ALA A 239 -3.54 23.85 6.22
N MET A 240 -4.11 23.08 5.28
CA MET A 240 -5.30 22.27 5.50
C MET A 240 -5.08 21.17 6.54
N ALA A 241 -3.94 20.48 6.49
CA ALA A 241 -3.61 19.46 7.49
C ALA A 241 -3.39 20.07 8.89
N ALA A 242 -2.75 21.24 8.99
CA ALA A 242 -2.61 21.95 10.25
C ALA A 242 -3.98 22.42 10.81
N GLU A 243 -4.91 22.81 9.93
CA GLU A 243 -6.28 23.09 10.34
C GLU A 243 -6.99 21.81 10.82
N ALA A 244 -6.82 20.68 10.12
CA ALA A 244 -7.35 19.38 10.54
C ALA A 244 -6.84 18.98 11.93
N GLN A 245 -5.55 19.17 12.21
CA GLN A 245 -4.94 18.87 13.52
C GLN A 245 -5.53 19.73 14.64
N LYS A 246 -5.87 20.98 14.36
CA LYS A 246 -6.50 21.88 15.35
C LYS A 246 -7.96 21.51 15.57
N MET A 247 -8.66 21.11 14.51
CA MET A 247 -10.08 20.72 14.54
C MET A 247 -10.28 19.39 15.26
N ASP A 248 -9.43 18.40 14.97
CA ASP A 248 -9.45 17.09 15.59
C ASP A 248 -8.01 16.61 15.88
N PRO A 249 -7.46 16.92 17.06
CA PRO A 249 -6.12 16.47 17.44
C PRO A 249 -5.98 14.96 17.59
N ALA A 250 -7.09 14.22 17.73
CA ALA A 250 -7.11 12.77 17.88
C ALA A 250 -7.15 12.04 16.52
N LEU A 251 -7.46 12.75 15.43
CA LEU A 251 -7.46 12.20 14.08
C LEU A 251 -6.02 11.85 13.64
N PRO A 252 -5.67 10.56 13.46
CA PRO A 252 -4.31 10.16 13.11
C PRO A 252 -3.85 10.80 11.80
N PHE A 253 -4.73 10.77 10.79
CA PHE A 253 -4.45 11.25 9.43
C PHE A 253 -4.19 12.75 9.31
N ALA A 254 -4.55 13.53 10.34
CA ALA A 254 -4.18 14.93 10.41
C ALA A 254 -2.68 15.11 10.69
N TRP A 255 -2.06 14.16 11.40
CA TRP A 255 -0.63 14.15 11.72
C TRP A 255 0.22 13.62 10.57
N TRP A 256 -0.14 12.46 10.04
CA TRP A 256 0.59 11.81 8.96
C TRP A 256 -0.36 11.14 7.97
N ASP A 257 -0.04 11.25 6.68
CA ASP A 257 -0.82 10.66 5.59
C ASP A 257 0.13 10.23 4.46
N ILE A 258 0.12 8.94 4.13
CA ILE A 258 0.95 8.37 3.06
C ILE A 258 0.65 8.99 1.69
N MET A 259 -0.59 9.42 1.46
CA MET A 259 -1.02 10.02 0.19
C MET A 259 -0.56 11.49 0.06
N ARG A 260 0.19 12.00 1.04
CA ARG A 260 0.83 13.31 1.04
C ARG A 260 2.34 13.18 1.27
N PRO A 261 3.10 12.59 0.33
CA PRO A 261 4.55 12.51 0.47
C PRO A 261 5.13 13.93 0.52
N LYS A 262 5.82 14.26 1.62
CA LYS A 262 6.55 15.54 1.73
C LYS A 262 7.78 15.50 0.83
N SER A 263 8.08 16.62 0.19
CA SER A 263 9.28 16.73 -0.66
C SER A 263 10.54 16.52 0.17
N MET A 264 11.35 15.52 -0.20
CA MET A 264 12.65 15.27 0.44
C MET A 264 13.58 16.42 0.04
N ARG A 265 13.97 17.26 1.00
CA ARG A 265 14.99 18.30 0.76
C ARG A 265 16.30 17.75 1.28
N VAL A 266 17.23 17.47 0.37
CA VAL A 266 18.60 17.09 0.71
C VAL A 266 19.33 18.38 1.06
N THR A 267 19.70 18.54 2.32
CA THR A 267 20.61 19.62 2.73
C THR A 267 22.04 19.29 2.33
N ASP A 268 22.92 20.28 2.36
CA ASP A 268 24.34 20.07 2.13
C ASP A 268 24.93 19.10 3.17
N MET A 269 25.88 18.25 2.76
CA MET A 269 26.50 17.23 3.62
C MET A 269 27.54 17.82 4.60
N THR A 270 27.48 19.12 4.87
CA THR A 270 28.30 19.76 5.90
C THR A 270 27.79 19.36 7.28
N GLN A 271 28.58 19.53 8.34
CA GLN A 271 28.11 19.29 9.71
C GLN A 271 26.86 20.11 10.05
N ARG A 272 26.78 21.35 9.56
CA ARG A 272 25.63 22.23 9.76
C ARG A 272 24.40 21.73 9.00
N GLY A 273 24.56 21.34 7.74
CA GLY A 273 23.46 20.77 6.94
C GLY A 273 22.98 19.41 7.47
N ALA A 274 23.91 18.59 7.99
CA ALA A 274 23.58 17.33 8.66
C ALA A 274 22.80 17.54 9.97
N ALA A 275 23.17 18.53 10.78
CA ALA A 275 22.43 18.88 12.00
C ALA A 275 21.00 19.38 11.69
N ALA A 276 20.84 20.18 10.64
CA ALA A 276 19.52 20.62 10.19
C ALA A 276 18.66 19.44 9.70
N GLN A 277 19.27 18.51 8.95
CA GLN A 277 18.59 17.30 8.48
C GLN A 277 18.20 16.37 9.63
N LEU A 278 19.08 16.21 10.63
CA LEU A 278 18.82 15.44 11.83
C LEU A 278 17.58 15.95 12.57
N ALA A 279 17.50 17.26 12.82
CA ALA A 279 16.36 17.89 13.48
C ALA A 279 15.05 17.63 12.70
N ARG A 280 15.10 17.75 11.36
CA ARG A 280 13.95 17.47 10.49
C ARG A 280 13.50 16.02 10.56
N LEU A 281 14.42 15.07 10.39
CA LEU A 281 14.11 13.65 10.40
C LEU A 281 13.55 13.21 11.77
N THR A 282 14.06 13.80 12.85
CA THR A 282 13.53 13.58 14.21
C THR A 282 12.09 14.05 14.32
N ALA A 283 11.79 15.28 13.87
CA ALA A 283 10.43 15.81 13.87
C ALA A 283 9.46 15.00 12.98
N ASP A 284 9.90 14.59 11.78
CA ASP A 284 9.09 13.74 10.90
C ASP A 284 8.82 12.36 11.54
N ARG A 285 9.80 11.79 12.27
CA ARG A 285 9.61 10.53 13.01
C ARG A 285 8.61 10.69 14.15
N GLU A 286 8.69 11.76 14.93
CA GLU A 286 7.73 12.06 16.01
C GLU A 286 6.30 12.16 15.49
N ILE A 287 6.10 12.79 14.33
CA ILE A 287 4.80 12.88 13.66
C ILE A 287 4.25 11.49 13.31
N ILE A 288 5.10 10.60 12.76
CA ILE A 288 4.70 9.24 12.40
C ILE A 288 4.39 8.40 13.64
N GLU A 289 5.20 8.50 14.69
CA GLU A 289 4.93 7.80 15.96
C GLU A 289 3.63 8.28 16.59
N LYS A 290 3.32 9.58 16.50
CA LYS A 290 2.03 10.11 16.95
C LYS A 290 0.86 9.57 16.12
N PHE A 291 1.00 9.48 14.80
CA PHE A 291 0.02 8.81 13.96
C PHE A 291 -0.22 7.36 14.42
N ARG A 292 0.85 6.58 14.63
CA ARG A 292 0.74 5.17 15.05
C ARG A 292 0.02 5.04 16.38
N ALA A 293 0.37 5.88 17.36
CA ALA A 293 -0.27 5.89 18.68
C ALA A 293 -1.77 6.18 18.59
N LEU A 294 -2.17 7.20 17.81
CA LEU A 294 -3.57 7.57 17.64
C LEU A 294 -4.35 6.53 16.81
N TYR A 295 -3.76 6.01 15.73
CA TYR A 295 -4.41 5.06 14.85
C TYR A 295 -4.70 3.74 15.57
N ASN A 296 -3.76 3.26 16.38
CA ASN A 296 -3.90 2.02 17.15
C ASN A 296 -4.75 2.17 18.43
N ALA A 297 -5.10 3.40 18.82
CA ALA A 297 -5.97 3.63 19.98
C ALA A 297 -7.44 3.28 19.72
N GLN A 298 -7.82 3.07 18.46
CA GLN A 298 -9.18 2.76 18.05
C GLN A 298 -9.18 1.64 16.99
N PRO A 299 -10.24 0.80 16.92
CA PRO A 299 -10.37 -0.18 15.85
C PRO A 299 -10.56 0.51 14.48
N ALA A 300 -10.23 -0.17 13.38
CA ALA A 300 -10.31 0.41 12.03
C ALA A 300 -11.72 0.94 11.67
N GLN A 301 -12.77 0.30 12.16
CA GLN A 301 -14.17 0.73 12.00
C GLN A 301 -14.43 2.13 12.58
N HIS A 302 -13.57 2.63 13.48
CA HIS A 302 -13.66 4.00 13.97
C HIS A 302 -13.35 5.01 12.86
N TRP A 303 -12.39 4.70 12.00
CA TRP A 303 -11.91 5.59 10.94
C TRP A 303 -12.57 5.34 9.57
N TYR A 304 -13.17 4.17 9.37
CA TYR A 304 -13.71 3.72 8.08
C TYR A 304 -15.10 3.11 8.22
N PHE A 305 -15.94 3.26 7.19
CA PHE A 305 -17.12 2.42 6.99
C PHE A 305 -16.74 1.05 6.42
N LEU A 306 -15.74 0.98 5.54
CA LEU A 306 -15.26 -0.25 4.92
C LEU A 306 -13.78 -0.51 5.24
N PRO A 307 -13.44 -0.88 6.49
CA PRO A 307 -12.05 -1.09 6.92
C PRO A 307 -11.33 -2.19 6.15
N GLN A 308 -12.04 -3.16 5.57
CA GLN A 308 -11.45 -4.22 4.75
C GLN A 308 -10.81 -3.72 3.45
N TYR A 309 -11.18 -2.52 2.99
CA TYR A 309 -10.56 -1.86 1.84
C TYR A 309 -9.52 -0.81 2.26
N ALA A 310 -9.32 -0.60 3.56
CA ALA A 310 -8.22 0.22 4.05
C ALA A 310 -6.90 -0.54 3.91
N GLY A 311 -5.86 0.13 3.42
CA GLY A 311 -4.51 -0.43 3.46
C GLY A 311 -4.00 -0.59 4.89
N ASP A 312 -2.98 -1.42 5.09
CA ASP A 312 -2.31 -1.60 6.39
C ASP A 312 -1.44 -0.38 6.74
N MET A 313 -2.10 0.68 7.22
CA MET A 313 -1.47 1.96 7.53
C MET A 313 -0.49 1.87 8.71
N GLU A 314 -0.71 0.93 9.65
CA GLU A 314 0.20 0.76 10.79
C GLU A 314 1.53 0.19 10.33
N SER A 315 1.52 -0.87 9.50
CA SER A 315 2.75 -1.47 8.99
C SER A 315 3.54 -0.48 8.14
N ILE A 316 2.87 0.30 7.30
CA ILE A 316 3.52 1.33 6.47
C ILE A 316 4.15 2.41 7.36
N ALA A 317 3.40 2.93 8.35
CA ALA A 317 3.91 3.93 9.27
C ALA A 317 5.09 3.40 10.10
N ARG A 318 5.04 2.13 10.55
CA ARG A 318 6.14 1.47 11.25
C ARG A 318 7.38 1.40 10.37
N GLN A 319 7.25 0.91 9.14
CA GLN A 319 8.37 0.82 8.19
C GLN A 319 9.00 2.19 7.92
N GLN A 320 8.18 3.24 7.78
CA GLN A 320 8.69 4.59 7.57
C GLN A 320 9.40 5.13 8.82
N SER A 321 8.87 4.89 10.02
CA SER A 321 9.51 5.28 11.28
C SER A 321 10.87 4.59 11.47
N GLU A 322 10.95 3.28 11.19
CA GLU A 322 12.21 2.52 11.23
C GLU A 322 13.23 3.03 10.21
N GLY A 323 12.78 3.34 8.98
CA GLY A 323 13.61 3.97 7.97
C GLY A 323 14.15 5.33 8.41
N LEU A 324 13.32 6.16 9.05
CA LEU A 324 13.76 7.43 9.62
C LEU A 324 14.74 7.24 10.77
N ALA A 325 14.55 6.24 11.64
CA ALA A 325 15.48 5.95 12.74
C ALA A 325 16.89 5.63 12.23
N ASN A 326 17.01 4.85 11.16
CA ASN A 326 18.30 4.56 10.52
C ASN A 326 18.96 5.81 9.92
N ASN A 327 18.17 6.67 9.29
CA ASN A 327 18.67 7.94 8.75
C ASN A 327 19.10 8.91 9.87
N ILE A 328 18.32 9.01 10.95
CA ILE A 328 18.65 9.81 12.14
C ILE A 328 20.01 9.38 12.71
N ALA A 329 20.23 8.08 12.90
CA ALA A 329 21.51 7.57 13.40
C ALA A 329 22.69 7.96 12.48
N THR A 330 22.48 7.90 11.16
CA THR A 330 23.49 8.29 10.17
C THR A 330 23.80 9.79 10.24
N TYR A 331 22.77 10.64 10.26
CA TYR A 331 22.95 12.10 10.30
C TYR A 331 23.48 12.60 11.65
N ASP A 332 23.14 11.96 12.76
CA ASP A 332 23.72 12.24 14.08
C ASP A 332 25.23 11.98 14.09
N ASP A 333 25.67 10.90 13.45
CA ASP A 333 27.08 10.55 13.36
C ASP A 333 27.90 11.50 12.45
N ILE A 334 27.28 12.03 11.39
CA ILE A 334 27.85 13.10 10.56
C ILE A 334 27.89 14.42 11.33
N ALA A 335 26.77 14.83 11.93
CA ALA A 335 26.63 16.10 12.64
C ALA A 335 27.58 16.20 13.84
N SER A 336 27.76 15.11 14.59
CA SER A 336 28.71 15.01 15.71
C SER A 336 30.18 14.95 15.30
N GLY A 337 30.49 14.78 14.01
CA GLY A 337 31.85 14.62 13.50
C GLY A 337 32.49 13.26 13.80
N ARG A 338 31.75 12.32 14.42
CA ARG A 338 32.22 10.96 14.70
C ARG A 338 32.54 10.19 13.43
N LEU A 339 31.75 10.37 12.36
CA LEU A 339 32.07 9.78 11.06
C LEU A 339 33.44 10.25 10.54
N ALA A 340 33.68 11.57 10.58
CA ALA A 340 34.94 12.16 10.13
C ALA A 340 36.13 11.71 10.99
N GLN A 341 35.92 11.42 12.27
CA GLN A 341 36.93 10.82 13.13
C GLN A 341 37.24 9.38 12.73
N ARG A 342 36.22 8.52 12.56
CA ARG A 342 36.40 7.11 12.15
C ARG A 342 37.11 6.98 10.81
N VAL A 343 36.73 7.80 9.82
CA VAL A 343 37.38 7.81 8.50
C VAL A 343 38.85 8.21 8.59
N ARG A 344 39.19 9.20 9.42
CA ARG A 344 40.59 9.61 9.66
C ARG A 344 41.40 8.49 10.32
N GLU A 345 40.85 7.84 11.33
CA GLU A 345 41.49 6.72 12.03
C GLU A 345 41.69 5.51 11.10
N GLU A 346 40.73 5.19 10.24
CA GLU A 346 40.83 4.10 9.27
C GLU A 346 41.91 4.39 8.20
N TYR A 347 41.97 5.63 7.71
CA TYR A 347 43.00 6.04 6.76
C TYR A 347 44.41 5.96 7.37
N GLN A 348 44.56 6.38 8.63
CA GLN A 348 45.83 6.26 9.35
C GLN A 348 46.24 4.79 9.58
N ARG A 349 45.28 3.87 9.78
CA ARG A 349 45.56 2.44 9.91
C ARG A 349 45.95 1.77 8.59
N LYS A 350 45.38 2.20 7.47
CA LYS A 350 45.70 1.66 6.13
C LYS A 350 47.06 2.11 5.60
N ASN A 351 47.57 3.24 6.10
CA ASN A 351 48.85 3.83 5.68
C ASN A 351 49.98 3.61 6.71
N ARG A 352 49.75 2.73 7.69
CA ARG A 352 50.79 2.14 8.56
C ARG A 352 50.97 0.69 8.12
#